data_AF-A0A957L4Y4-F1
#
_entry.id   AF-A0A957L4Y4-F1
#
_cell.length_a   1.000
_cell.length_b   1.000
_cell.length_c   1.000
_cell.angle_alpha   90.00
_cell.angle_beta   90.00
_cell.angle_gamma   90.00
#
_symmetry.space_group_name_H-M   'P 1'
#
loop_
_entity.id
_entity.type
_entity.pdbx_description
1 polymer ?
#
loop_
_entity_poly.entity_id
_entity_poly.type
_entity_poly.pdbx_seq_one_letter_code
_entity_poly.pdbx_strand_id
1 'polypeptide(L)'
;AAFDIWMLQPGFTLGDSNAGIGMARVADHIDYVCQLAGNSRHAAIGSDLDGGFGREQSPFDLDTIADMQQIAVILAGRGYATADIEAIMYGNWVRLLSDAWR
;
A
#
# COMPACT_ATOMS: atom_id res chain seq x y z
N ALA A 1 -3.41 1.51 -1.88
CA ALA A 1 -3.43 0.95 -0.51
C ALA A 1 -3.10 2.05 0.46
N ALA A 2 -3.90 2.13 1.52
CA ALA A 2 -3.74 3.06 2.64
C ALA A 2 -2.75 2.49 3.67
N PHE A 3 -2.23 3.37 4.54
CA PHE A 3 -1.26 3.00 5.58
C PHE A 3 -1.88 3.10 6.98
N ASP A 4 -3.06 3.70 7.09
CA ASP A 4 -3.82 3.71 8.33
C ASP A 4 -4.29 2.28 8.70
N ILE A 5 -3.86 1.77 9.85
CA ILE A 5 -4.07 0.37 10.24
C ILE A 5 -5.54 0.01 10.46
N TRP A 6 -6.43 0.97 10.72
CA TRP A 6 -7.88 0.69 10.76
C TRP A 6 -8.42 0.20 9.42
N MET A 7 -7.78 0.56 8.30
CA MET A 7 -8.12 0.06 6.96
C MET A 7 -7.44 -1.27 6.66
N LEU A 8 -6.38 -1.62 7.41
CA LEU A 8 -5.54 -2.78 7.13
C LEU A 8 -5.96 -4.02 7.93
N GLN A 9 -6.43 -3.83 9.16
CA GLN A 9 -6.72 -4.88 10.11
C GLN A 9 -8.20 -4.91 10.49
N PRO A 10 -8.93 -6.00 10.16
CA PRO A 10 -10.32 -6.15 10.60
C PRO A 10 -10.47 -6.09 12.12
N GLY A 11 -11.48 -5.37 12.59
CA GLY A 11 -11.81 -5.26 14.01
C GLY A 11 -10.96 -4.26 14.80
N PHE A 12 -10.10 -3.50 14.14
CA PHE A 12 -9.34 -2.42 14.78
C PHE A 12 -10.26 -1.34 15.36
N THR A 13 -9.99 -0.93 16.60
CA THR A 13 -10.67 0.17 17.29
C THR A 13 -9.67 1.26 17.66
N LEU A 14 -10.11 2.52 17.69
CA LEU A 14 -9.25 3.65 18.09
C LEU A 14 -8.62 3.39 19.48
N GLY A 15 -7.30 3.46 19.54
CA GLY A 15 -6.50 3.18 20.74
C GLY A 15 -5.87 1.79 20.78
N ASP A 16 -6.22 0.90 19.85
CA ASP A 16 -5.52 -0.38 19.67
C ASP A 16 -4.06 -0.15 19.22
N SER A 17 -3.18 -1.07 19.60
CA SER A 17 -1.77 -1.02 19.21
C SER A 17 -1.58 -1.43 17.73
N ASN A 18 -0.63 -0.78 17.04
CA ASN A 18 -0.18 -1.20 15.72
C ASN A 18 0.74 -2.43 15.71
N ALA A 19 1.05 -3.00 16.87
CA ALA A 19 1.97 -4.13 17.00
C ALA A 19 1.54 -5.32 16.11
N GLY A 20 2.46 -5.79 15.26
CA GLY A 20 2.22 -6.92 14.36
C GLY A 20 1.49 -6.55 13.06
N ILE A 21 1.06 -5.30 12.88
CA ILE A 21 0.48 -4.81 11.63
C ILE A 21 1.57 -4.06 10.86
N GLY A 22 2.28 -4.77 9.98
CA GLY A 22 3.43 -4.22 9.24
C GLY A 22 3.14 -3.92 7.76
N MET A 23 4.16 -3.46 7.05
CA MET A 23 4.15 -3.15 5.62
C MET A 23 3.77 -4.36 4.75
N ALA A 24 4.00 -5.58 5.27
CA ALA A 24 3.49 -6.80 4.65
C ALA A 24 1.95 -6.83 4.55
N ARG A 25 1.23 -6.27 5.53
CA ARG A 25 -0.24 -6.17 5.50
C ARG A 25 -0.72 -5.17 4.45
N VAL A 26 0.00 -4.07 4.25
CA VAL A 26 -0.25 -3.14 3.14
C VAL A 26 -0.08 -3.86 1.79
N ALA A 27 0.99 -4.64 1.64
CA ALA A 27 1.22 -5.45 0.44
C ALA A 27 0.15 -6.53 0.23
N ASP A 28 -0.42 -7.12 1.29
CA ASP A 28 -1.55 -8.06 1.19
C ASP A 28 -2.78 -7.39 0.59
N HIS A 29 -3.08 -6.14 0.98
CA HIS A 29 -4.18 -5.38 0.40
C HIS A 29 -3.94 -5.06 -1.08
N ILE A 30 -2.70 -4.70 -1.45
CA ILE A 30 -2.34 -4.50 -2.87
C ILE A 30 -2.56 -5.79 -3.66
N ASP A 31 -2.03 -6.91 -3.17
CA ASP A 31 -2.14 -8.22 -3.81
C ASP A 31 -3.60 -8.65 -3.98
N TYR A 32 -4.42 -8.48 -2.95
CA TYR A 32 -5.85 -8.75 -3.02
C TYR A 32 -6.55 -7.95 -4.13
N VAL A 33 -6.25 -6.65 -4.27
CA VAL A 33 -6.79 -5.81 -5.35
C VAL A 33 -6.32 -6.30 -6.72
N CYS A 34 -5.04 -6.68 -6.85
CA CYS A 34 -4.52 -7.25 -8.09
C CYS A 34 -5.22 -8.55 -8.48
N GLN A 35 -5.43 -9.45 -7.52
CA GLN A 35 -6.14 -10.72 -7.73
C GLN A 35 -7.59 -10.48 -8.13
N LEU A 36 -8.28 -9.56 -7.46
CA LEU A 36 -9.66 -9.20 -7.76
C LEU A 36 -9.80 -8.59 -9.17
N ALA A 37 -8.87 -7.73 -9.57
CA ALA A 37 -8.83 -7.13 -10.89
C ALA A 37 -8.29 -8.07 -11.99
N GLY A 38 -7.69 -9.20 -11.59
CA GLY A 38 -7.01 -10.15 -12.48
C GLY A 38 -5.69 -9.64 -13.07
N ASN A 39 -5.18 -8.48 -12.62
CA ASN A 39 -3.89 -7.92 -13.03
C ASN A 39 -3.43 -6.77 -12.11
N SER A 40 -2.18 -6.35 -12.25
CA SER A 40 -1.56 -5.26 -11.47
C SER A 40 -2.02 -3.85 -11.86
N ARG A 41 -2.68 -3.66 -13.01
CA ARG A 41 -2.92 -2.33 -13.60
C ARG A 41 -3.89 -1.47 -12.80
N HIS A 42 -4.64 -2.06 -11.87
CA HIS A 42 -5.69 -1.36 -11.13
C HIS A 42 -5.38 -1.16 -9.64
N ALA A 43 -4.13 -1.42 -9.23
CA ALA A 43 -3.65 -1.17 -7.88
C ALA A 43 -2.64 -0.03 -7.86
N ALA A 44 -2.71 0.83 -6.84
CA ALA A 44 -1.75 1.92 -6.63
C ALA A 44 -1.65 2.28 -5.15
N ILE A 45 -0.60 3.02 -4.76
CA ILE A 45 -0.42 3.50 -3.38
C ILE A 45 -1.18 4.82 -3.19
N GLY A 46 -1.87 4.93 -2.05
CA GLY A 46 -2.51 6.16 -1.58
C GLY A 46 -2.45 6.11 -0.07
N SER A 47 -1.29 6.48 0.49
CA SER A 47 -0.91 6.11 1.85
C SER A 47 -1.78 6.77 2.92
N ASP A 48 -2.30 7.96 2.62
CA ASP A 48 -3.02 8.82 3.56
C ASP A 48 -2.16 9.25 4.77
N LEU A 49 -0.82 9.19 4.64
CA LEU A 49 0.08 9.73 5.65
C LEU A 49 -0.20 11.23 5.85
N ASP A 50 -0.21 11.66 7.12
CA ASP A 50 -0.68 12.98 7.57
C ASP A 50 -2.19 13.23 7.36
N GLY A 51 -2.98 12.19 7.08
CA GLY A 51 -4.44 12.24 6.90
C GLY A 51 -5.27 12.30 8.19
N GLY A 52 -4.63 12.44 9.36
CA GLY A 52 -5.30 12.47 10.68
C GLY A 52 -4.77 11.45 11.70
N PHE A 53 -3.68 10.75 11.37
CA PHE A 53 -3.01 9.77 12.21
C PHE A 53 -1.49 9.86 12.07
N GLY A 54 -0.75 9.41 13.08
CA GLY A 54 0.71 9.33 13.07
C GLY A 54 1.24 7.91 12.98
N ARG A 55 2.50 7.73 13.42
CA ARG A 55 3.16 6.42 13.46
C ARG A 55 2.42 5.40 14.32
N GLU A 56 1.75 5.85 15.38
CA GLU A 56 0.99 5.02 16.30
C GLU A 56 -0.14 4.23 15.62
N GLN A 57 -0.64 4.71 14.48
CA GLN A 57 -1.68 4.08 13.68
C GLN A 57 -1.21 3.77 12.25
N SER A 58 0.10 3.88 11.99
CA SER A 58 0.74 3.42 10.75
C SER A 58 1.30 2.00 10.96
N PRO A 59 1.75 1.30 9.90
CA PRO A 59 2.38 0.00 10.07
C PRO A 59 3.60 0.11 10.99
N PHE A 60 3.80 -0.84 11.90
CA PHE A 60 4.80 -0.70 12.97
C PHE A 60 6.25 -0.63 12.47
N ASP A 61 6.50 -1.11 11.25
CA ASP A 61 7.79 -1.12 10.55
C ASP A 61 7.95 0.05 9.57
N LEU A 62 7.06 1.05 9.63
CA LEU A 62 7.16 2.33 8.93
C LEU A 62 7.63 3.44 9.90
N ASP A 63 8.86 3.92 9.75
CA ASP A 63 9.36 5.06 10.54
C ASP A 63 9.18 6.39 9.81
N THR A 64 9.49 6.40 8.51
CA THR A 64 9.39 7.57 7.64
C THR A 64 8.79 7.21 6.29
N ILE A 65 8.43 8.24 5.50
CA ILE A 65 7.99 8.05 4.12
C ILE A 65 8.99 7.28 3.25
N ALA A 66 10.28 7.29 3.59
CA ALA A 66 11.30 6.55 2.85
C ALA A 66 11.08 5.03 2.93
N ASP A 67 10.48 4.54 4.02
CA ASP A 67 10.23 3.11 4.22
C ASP A 67 9.10 2.58 3.32
N MET A 68 8.34 3.45 2.67
CA MET A 68 7.34 3.07 1.66
C MET A 68 7.97 2.22 0.53
N GLN A 69 9.27 2.38 0.26
CA GLN A 69 10.00 1.57 -0.72
C GLN A 69 10.03 0.08 -0.38
N GLN A 70 9.80 -0.30 0.88
CA GLN A 70 9.70 -1.70 1.29
C GLN A 70 8.57 -2.45 0.57
N ILE A 71 7.51 -1.76 0.12
CA ILE A 71 6.44 -2.38 -0.68
C ILE A 71 7.00 -3.03 -1.94
N ALA A 72 7.92 -2.37 -2.65
CA ALA A 72 8.54 -2.93 -3.85
C ALA A 72 9.32 -4.21 -3.53
N VAL A 73 10.06 -4.23 -2.42
CA VAL A 73 10.82 -5.40 -1.96
C VAL A 73 9.89 -6.56 -1.60
N ILE A 74 8.82 -6.28 -0.87
CA ILE A 74 7.84 -7.29 -0.44
C ILE A 74 7.13 -7.90 -1.66
N LEU A 75 6.68 -7.07 -2.62
CA LEU A 75 6.03 -7.54 -3.85
C LEU A 75 6.98 -8.36 -4.73
N ALA A 76 8.24 -7.95 -4.86
CA ALA A 76 9.26 -8.74 -5.55
C ALA A 76 9.45 -10.12 -4.90
N GLY A 77 9.50 -10.18 -3.56
CA GLY A 77 9.54 -11.44 -2.81
C GLY A 77 8.30 -12.33 -2.99
N ARG A 78 7.17 -11.76 -3.43
CA ARG A 78 5.93 -12.48 -3.77
C ARG A 78 5.85 -12.89 -5.24
N GLY A 79 6.88 -12.61 -6.05
CA GLY A 79 6.95 -13.02 -7.45
C GLY A 79 6.31 -12.06 -8.44
N TYR A 80 6.01 -10.81 -8.03
CA TYR A 80 5.60 -9.78 -8.98
C TYR A 80 6.74 -9.46 -9.95
N ALA A 81 6.41 -9.32 -11.24
CA ALA A 81 7.38 -8.87 -12.22
C ALA A 81 7.78 -7.41 -11.96
N THR A 82 9.00 -7.02 -12.33
CA THR A 82 9.49 -5.64 -12.16
C THR A 82 8.54 -4.61 -12.77
N ALA A 83 7.99 -4.90 -13.95
CA ALA A 83 7.04 -4.02 -14.63
C ALA A 83 5.72 -3.85 -13.85
N ASP A 84 5.25 -4.90 -13.15
CA ASP A 84 4.05 -4.82 -12.31
C ASP A 84 4.32 -3.99 -11.05
N ILE A 85 5.51 -4.12 -10.46
CA ILE A 85 5.93 -3.33 -9.30
C ILE A 85 6.01 -1.85 -9.70
N GLU A 86 6.66 -1.51 -10.81
CA GLU A 86 6.72 -0.13 -11.33
C GLU A 86 5.32 0.44 -11.60
N ALA A 87 4.44 -0.38 -12.19
CA ALA A 87 3.05 0.00 -12.41
C ALA A 87 2.32 0.33 -11.09
N ILE A 88 2.45 -0.52 -10.07
CA ILE A 88 1.82 -0.31 -8.75
C ILE A 88 2.41 0.90 -8.02
N MET A 89 3.74 1.06 -8.04
CA MET A 89 4.43 2.11 -7.31
C MET A 89 4.12 3.51 -7.87
N TYR A 90 3.93 3.64 -9.19
CA TYR A 90 3.55 4.93 -9.79
C TYR A 90 2.87 4.83 -11.16
N GLY A 91 3.22 3.84 -11.99
CA GLY A 91 2.83 3.83 -13.41
C GLY A 91 1.32 3.80 -13.66
N ASN A 92 0.56 3.18 -12.77
CA ASN A 92 -0.90 3.14 -12.82
C ASN A 92 -1.54 4.50 -12.56
N TRP A 93 -1.02 5.27 -11.59
CA TRP A 93 -1.44 6.65 -11.36
C TRP A 93 -1.12 7.53 -12.54
N VAL A 94 0.13 7.47 -13.04
CA VAL A 94 0.55 8.26 -14.20
C VAL A 94 -0.36 7.98 -15.40
N ARG A 95 -0.64 6.71 -15.71
CA ARG A 95 -1.55 6.34 -16.80
C ARG A 95 -2.95 6.91 -16.59
N LEU A 96 -3.55 6.70 -15.42
CA LEU A 96 -4.92 7.14 -15.12
C LEU A 96 -5.05 8.67 -15.21
N LEU A 97 -4.14 9.42 -14.59
CA LEU A 97 -4.15 10.88 -14.60
C LEU A 97 -3.88 11.42 -16.01
N SER A 98 -2.96 10.81 -16.76
CA SER A 98 -2.69 11.19 -18.15
C SER A 98 -3.88 10.96 -19.07
N ASP A 99 -4.65 9.89 -18.86
CA ASP A 99 -5.86 9.62 -19.65
C ASP A 99 -7.01 10.56 -19.26
N ALA A 100 -7.15 10.91 -17.97
CA ALA A 100 -8.21 11.76 -17.46
C ALA A 100 -8.04 13.25 -17.79
N TRP A 101 -6.80 13.71 -17.99
CA TRP A 101 -6.48 15.11 -18.34
C TRP A 101 -6.25 15.34 -19.84
N ARG A 102 -6.70 14.42 -20.70
CA ARG A 102 -6.83 14.65 -22.14
C ARG A 102 -8.14 15.38 -22.45
#